data_AF-A0A914YSI7-F1
#
_entry.id   AF-A0A914YSI7-F1
#
_cell.length_a   1.000
_cell.length_b   1.000
_cell.length_c   1.000
_cell.angle_alpha   90.00
_cell.angle_beta   90.00
_cell.angle_gamma   90.00
#
_symmetry.space_group_name_H-M   'P 1'
#
loop_
_entity.id
_entity.type
_entity.pdbx_description
1 polymer ?
#
loop_
_entity_poly.entity_id
_entity_poly.type
_entity_poly.pdbx_seq_one_letter_code
_entity_poly.pdbx_strand_id
1 'polypeptide(L)'
;METTAATVERKYYMMPRTPYIFDSCSVITFGIGGDILSEQHIKMMLPQCTFLGFDPNGKYISLFEKDLSGKFIQAGVESKNGGNIILQSKHVIL
;
A
#
# COMPACT_ATOMS: atom_id res chain seq x y z
N MET A 1 21.43 4.92 -27.37
CA MET A 1 20.26 4.33 -26.67
C MET A 1 20.67 4.20 -25.21
N GLU A 2 20.29 5.15 -24.37
CA GLU A 2 20.43 5.01 -22.92
C GLU A 2 19.40 4.00 -22.43
N THR A 3 19.88 2.83 -22.01
CA THR A 3 19.08 1.90 -21.22
C THR A 3 18.89 2.52 -19.84
N THR A 4 17.73 3.12 -19.61
CA THR A 4 17.32 3.52 -18.26
C THR A 4 17.27 2.26 -17.40
N ALA A 5 18.18 2.18 -16.42
CA ALA A 5 18.16 1.11 -15.45
C ALA A 5 16.82 1.17 -14.71
N ALA A 6 16.00 0.13 -14.86
CA ALA A 6 14.78 0.01 -14.07
C ALA A 6 15.20 -0.08 -12.59
N THR A 7 14.87 0.95 -11.82
CA THR A 7 15.00 0.91 -10.36
C THR A 7 14.14 -0.23 -9.86
N VAL A 8 14.78 -1.31 -9.40
CA VAL A 8 14.09 -2.44 -8.77
C VAL A 8 13.63 -1.98 -7.39
N GLU A 9 12.36 -1.60 -7.29
CA GLU A 9 11.74 -1.30 -6.00
C GLU A 9 11.68 -2.59 -5.17
N ARG A 10 12.21 -2.55 -3.95
CA ARG A 10 12.13 -3.65 -2.98
C ARG A 10 11.24 -3.23 -1.83
N LYS A 11 10.15 -3.95 -1.62
CA LYS A 11 9.27 -3.78 -0.47
C LYS A 11 9.76 -4.65 0.69
N TYR A 12 9.87 -4.07 1.87
CA TYR A 12 10.20 -4.79 3.11
C TYR A 12 8.96 -4.80 4.00
N TYR A 13 8.62 -5.95 4.56
CA TYR A 13 7.59 -6.07 5.58
C TYR A 13 8.21 -6.62 6.87
N MET A 14 7.74 -6.13 8.02
CA MET A 14 8.10 -6.66 9.32
C MET A 14 6.85 -7.20 9.99
N MET A 15 6.85 -8.49 10.32
CA MET A 15 5.77 -9.07 11.10
C MET A 15 5.87 -8.58 12.55
N PRO A 16 4.77 -8.17 13.19
CA PRO A 16 4.78 -7.83 14.60
C PRO A 16 5.23 -9.04 15.43
N ARG A 17 6.10 -8.81 16.41
CA ARG A 17 6.64 -9.88 17.28
C ARG A 17 5.56 -10.61 18.08
N THR A 18 4.44 -9.94 18.32
CA THR A 18 3.30 -10.42 19.11
C THR A 18 2.00 -10.15 18.35
N PRO A 19 1.64 -11.01 17.39
CA PRO A 19 0.53 -10.79 16.47
C PRO A 19 -0.85 -10.81 17.16
N TYR A 20 -0.97 -11.47 18.31
CA TYR A 20 -2.21 -11.64 19.08
C TYR A 20 -2.61 -10.42 19.93
N ILE A 21 -1.84 -9.34 19.93
CA ILE A 21 -2.20 -8.09 20.62
C ILE A 21 -3.14 -7.22 19.76
N PHE A 22 -3.25 -7.54 18.47
CA PHE A 22 -4.11 -6.83 17.54
C PHE A 22 -5.33 -7.70 17.21
N ASP A 23 -6.40 -7.58 18.01
CA ASP A 23 -7.71 -8.21 17.73
C ASP A 23 -8.28 -7.80 16.37
N SER A 24 -7.78 -6.69 15.83
CA SER A 24 -7.97 -6.24 14.45
C SER A 24 -6.62 -5.83 13.86
N CYS A 25 -6.23 -6.39 12.72
CA CYS A 25 -5.02 -6.00 12.01
C CYS A 25 -5.34 -5.29 10.68
N SER A 26 -4.54 -4.27 10.37
CA SER A 26 -4.59 -3.53 9.11
C SER A 26 -3.22 -3.51 8.47
N VAL A 27 -3.16 -3.83 7.18
CA VAL A 27 -1.96 -3.67 6.34
C VAL A 27 -2.16 -2.42 5.51
N ILE A 28 -1.24 -1.47 5.65
CA ILE A 28 -1.24 -0.22 4.91
C ILE A 28 -0.09 -0.27 3.91
N THR A 29 -0.39 -0.17 2.61
CA THR A 29 0.62 -0.08 1.56
C THR A 29 0.56 1.28 0.88
N PHE A 30 1.74 1.83 0.60
CA PHE A 30 1.94 3.13 -0.01
C PHE A 30 2.76 2.96 -1.29
N GLY A 31 2.33 3.62 -2.38
CA GLY A 31 3.02 3.51 -3.67
C GLY A 31 2.90 2.08 -4.21
N ILE A 32 1.70 1.69 -4.61
CA ILE A 32 1.44 0.35 -5.14
C ILE A 32 2.28 0.14 -6.41
N GLY A 33 2.49 1.19 -7.22
CA GLY A 33 3.61 1.28 -8.18
C GLY A 33 3.60 0.24 -9.30
N GLY A 34 2.55 -0.58 -9.39
CA GLY A 34 2.48 -1.74 -10.29
C GLY A 34 3.01 -3.05 -9.72
N ASP A 35 3.63 -3.07 -8.54
CA ASP A 35 4.01 -4.32 -7.86
C ASP A 35 2.88 -4.81 -6.94
N ILE A 36 1.85 -5.34 -7.59
CA ILE A 36 0.70 -5.97 -6.92
C ILE A 36 1.01 -7.35 -6.36
N LEU A 37 1.94 -8.07 -6.97
CA LEU A 37 2.27 -9.43 -6.57
C LEU A 37 2.74 -9.46 -5.12
N SER A 38 3.50 -8.44 -4.70
CA SER A 38 3.88 -8.25 -3.30
C SER A 38 2.66 -8.11 -2.38
N GLU A 39 1.65 -7.32 -2.75
CA GLU A 39 0.45 -7.11 -1.94
C GLU A 39 -0.40 -8.39 -1.83
N GLN A 40 -0.53 -9.13 -2.94
CA GLN A 40 -1.19 -10.44 -2.97
C GLN A 40 -0.47 -11.44 -2.06
N HIS A 41 0.86 -11.45 -2.09
CA HIS A 41 1.65 -12.32 -1.21
C HIS A 41 1.42 -11.98 0.27
N ILE A 42 1.41 -10.71 0.62
CA ILE A 42 1.12 -10.26 1.99
C ILE A 42 -0.32 -10.63 2.39
N LYS A 43 -1.29 -10.51 1.48
CA LYS A 43 -2.68 -10.95 1.73
C LYS A 43 -2.80 -12.45 1.98
N MET A 44 -2.04 -13.28 1.28
CA MET A 44 -2.00 -14.73 1.55
C MET A 44 -1.39 -15.05 2.92
N MET A 45 -0.40 -14.29 3.38
CA MET A 45 0.22 -14.48 4.70
C MET A 45 -0.65 -13.93 5.84
N LEU A 46 -1.44 -12.90 5.56
CA LEU A 46 -2.27 -12.17 6.53
C LEU A 46 -3.73 -12.07 6.05
N PRO A 47 -4.41 -13.19 5.78
CA PRO A 47 -5.74 -13.19 5.16
C PRO A 47 -6.80 -12.48 6.01
N GLN A 48 -6.64 -12.51 7.33
CA GLN A 48 -7.54 -11.91 8.31
C GLN A 48 -7.40 -10.38 8.43
N CYS A 49 -6.33 -9.79 7.90
CA CYS A 49 -6.12 -8.35 8.01
C CYS A 49 -6.91 -7.56 6.96
N THR A 50 -7.28 -6.34 7.32
CA THR A 50 -7.84 -5.35 6.39
C THR A 50 -6.71 -4.73 5.58
N PHE A 51 -6.84 -4.66 4.26
CA PHE A 51 -5.80 -4.09 3.39
C PHE A 51 -6.23 -2.71 2.91
N LEU A 52 -5.36 -1.71 3.11
CA LEU A 52 -5.56 -0.33 2.70
C LEU A 52 -4.42 0.07 1.76
N GLY A 53 -4.78 0.42 0.52
CA GLY A 53 -3.83 0.78 -0.53
C GLY A 53 -3.89 2.25 -0.84
N PHE A 54 -2.73 2.92 -0.86
CA PHE A 54 -2.60 4.34 -1.16
C PHE A 54 -1.72 4.53 -2.39
N ASP A 55 -2.30 5.03 -3.47
CA ASP A 55 -1.56 5.38 -4.68
C ASP A 55 -2.24 6.55 -5.42
N PRO A 56 -1.49 7.54 -5.93
CA PRO A 56 -2.08 8.64 -6.69
C PRO A 56 -2.71 8.18 -8.02
N ASN A 57 -2.31 7.01 -8.54
CA ASN A 57 -2.79 6.44 -9.79
C ASN A 57 -3.93 5.44 -9.55
N GLY A 58 -5.15 5.82 -9.92
CA GLY A 58 -6.35 4.98 -9.78
C GLY A 58 -6.38 3.72 -10.66
N LYS A 59 -5.37 3.48 -11.52
CA LYS A 59 -5.28 2.27 -12.37
C LYS A 59 -5.36 0.96 -11.57
N TYR A 60 -5.01 0.99 -10.28
CA TYR A 60 -4.95 -0.19 -9.42
C TYR A 60 -6.16 -0.37 -8.49
N ILE A 61 -7.21 0.46 -8.63
CA ILE A 61 -8.43 0.38 -7.79
C ILE A 61 -9.07 -1.01 -7.85
N SER A 62 -9.37 -1.49 -9.07
CA SER A 62 -10.10 -2.76 -9.24
C SER A 62 -9.35 -3.95 -8.65
N LEU A 63 -8.04 -3.90 -8.74
CA LEU A 63 -7.11 -4.94 -8.27
C LEU A 63 -7.09 -4.98 -6.73
N PHE A 64 -7.12 -3.83 -6.08
CA PHE A 64 -7.16 -3.76 -4.62
C PHE A 64 -8.54 -4.13 -4.07
N GLU A 65 -9.60 -3.60 -4.67
CA GLU A 65 -10.96 -3.77 -4.15
C GLU A 65 -11.54 -5.15 -4.47
N LYS A 66 -11.26 -5.69 -5.66
CA LYS A 66 -11.79 -7.01 -6.07
C LYS A 66 -10.85 -8.14 -5.67
N ASP A 67 -9.57 -8.04 -6.01
CA ASP A 67 -8.66 -9.19 -5.90
C ASP A 67 -8.06 -9.34 -4.50
N LEU A 68 -7.90 -8.23 -3.77
CA LEU A 68 -7.41 -8.24 -2.38
C LEU A 68 -8.52 -8.07 -1.33
N SER A 69 -9.76 -7.81 -1.76
CA SER A 69 -10.86 -7.40 -0.85
C SER A 69 -10.44 -6.26 0.09
N GLY A 70 -9.58 -5.37 -0.40
CA GLY A 70 -9.06 -4.22 0.32
C GLY A 70 -9.83 -2.94 -0.01
N LYS A 71 -9.40 -1.82 0.57
CA LYS A 71 -9.85 -0.49 0.17
C LYS A 71 -8.73 0.25 -0.54
N PHE A 72 -9.02 0.81 -1.70
CA PHE A 72 -8.10 1.69 -2.40
C PHE A 72 -8.42 3.15 -2.07
N ILE A 73 -7.39 3.92 -1.75
CA ILE A 73 -7.50 5.36 -1.49
C ILE A 73 -6.59 6.05 -2.50
N GLN A 74 -7.20 6.82 -3.41
CA GLN A 74 -6.44 7.56 -4.40
C GLN A 74 -5.77 8.77 -3.76
N ALA A 75 -4.55 8.58 -3.24
CA ALA A 75 -3.77 9.59 -2.57
C ALA A 75 -2.26 9.39 -2.79
N GLY A 76 -1.56 10.50 -2.95
CA GLY A 76 -0.10 10.54 -2.90
C GLY A 76 0.40 10.66 -1.48
N VAL A 77 1.56 10.08 -1.21
CA VAL A 77 2.30 10.26 0.04
C VAL A 77 3.43 11.23 -0.22
N GLU A 78 3.51 12.30 0.56
CA GLU A 78 4.60 13.26 0.49
C GLU A 78 5.26 13.41 1.87
N SER A 79 6.59 13.45 1.89
CA SER A 79 7.34 13.82 3.07
C SER A 79 7.53 15.33 3.09
N LYS A 80 7.03 16.01 4.12
CA LYS A 80 7.31 17.43 4.35
C LYS A 80 8.47 17.58 5.33
N ASN A 81 9.24 18.66 5.18
CA ASN A 81 10.38 18.98 6.07
C ASN A 81 10.00 18.78 7.55
N GLY A 82 10.84 18.04 8.27
CA GLY A 82 10.61 17.64 9.66
C GLY A 82 10.15 16.19 9.87
N GLY A 83 10.11 15.36 8.81
CA GLY A 83 9.76 13.94 8.91
C GLY A 83 8.25 13.66 9.00
N ASN A 84 7.43 14.68 8.75
CA ASN A 84 5.98 14.53 8.70
C ASN A 84 5.57 13.91 7.36
N ILE A 85 4.79 12.83 7.42
CA ILE A 85 4.19 12.20 6.25
C ILE A 85 2.78 12.77 6.06
N ILE A 86 2.50 13.29 4.87
CA ILE A 86 1.20 13.85 4.50
C ILE A 86 0.58 12.97 3.42
N LEU A 87 -0.70 12.63 3.61
CA LEU A 87 -1.53 11.98 2.60
C LEU A 87 -2.30 13.06 1.84
N GLN A 88 -2.06 13.20 0.55
CA GLN A 88 -2.78 14.13 -0.32
C GLN A 88 -3.72 13.36 -1.24
N SER A 89 -5.02 13.51 -1.04
CA SER A 89 -6.04 13.06 -2.00
C SER A 89 -6.60 14.24 -2.77
N LYS A 90 -6.88 14.05 -4.06
CA LYS A 90 -7.66 15.02 -4.84
C LYS A 90 -9.14 15.02 -4.44
N HIS A 91 -9.62 14.04 -3.68
CA HIS A 91 -11.02 13.91 -3.27
C HIS A 91 -11.05 13.75 -1.75
N VAL A 92 -11.34 14.86 -1.07
CA VAL A 92 -11.59 14.87 0.38
C VAL A 92 -13.01 14.34 0.59
N ILE A 93 -13.14 13.16 1.20
CA ILE A 93 -14.40 12.74 1.82
C ILE A 93 -14.13 12.76 3.32
N LEU A 94 -14.67 13.78 3.99
CA LEU A 94 -14.76 13.90 5.45
C LEU A 94 -15.83 12.94 5.98
#